data_AF-A0A8J2IFK6-F1
#
_entry.id   AF-A0A8J2IFK6-F1
#
_cell.length_a   1.000
_cell.length_b   1.000
_cell.length_c   1.000
_cell.angle_alpha   90.00
_cell.angle_beta   90.00
_cell.angle_gamma   90.00
#
_symmetry.space_group_name_H-M   'P 1'
#
loop_
_entity.id
_entity.type
_entity.pdbx_description
1 polymer ?
#
loop_
_entity_poly.entity_id
_entity_poly.type
_entity_poly.pdbx_seq_one_letter_code
_entity_poly.pdbx_strand_id
1 'polypeptide(L)'
;MCQRHFDTPSNLIHHELTHRTPVYDCLACPRTFTTYSGMIIHLESGACSSRIDAYDLAVTTAICFQGAKFFIYKSDQEAIKQGIDMLRELREQGRSTLIFRCPTCDHKFPKLSSMFMHVESPACPQELGEGAVGKLQTWLFKSHFQN
;
A
#
# COMPACT_ATOMS: atom_id res chain seq x y z
N MET A 1 -1.76 -29.00 1.22
CA MET A 1 -0.47 -29.32 0.56
C MET A 1 -0.67 -29.24 -0.94
N CYS A 2 -0.12 -28.23 -1.60
CA CYS A 2 -0.26 -28.04 -3.05
C CYS A 2 1.11 -28.21 -3.72
N GLN A 3 1.23 -29.07 -4.74
CA GLN A 3 2.49 -29.39 -5.41
C GLN A 3 2.80 -28.41 -6.56
N ARG A 4 2.91 -27.10 -6.26
CA ARG A 4 3.39 -26.12 -7.24
C ARG A 4 4.89 -25.89 -7.07
N HIS A 5 5.60 -25.87 -8.19
CA HIS A 5 7.01 -25.51 -8.27
C HIS A 5 7.13 -24.02 -8.61
N PHE A 6 8.04 -23.32 -7.93
CA PHE A 6 8.31 -21.90 -8.15
C PHE A 6 9.80 -21.70 -8.44
N ASP A 7 10.10 -20.93 -9.48
CA ASP A 7 11.47 -20.71 -9.94
C ASP A 7 12.25 -19.71 -9.07
N THR A 8 11.58 -18.99 -8.16
CA THR A 8 12.23 -18.03 -7.26
C THR A 8 11.72 -18.13 -5.81
N PRO A 9 12.58 -17.87 -4.81
CA PRO A 9 12.18 -17.83 -3.40
C PRO A 9 11.07 -16.83 -3.12
N SER A 10 11.09 -15.64 -3.77
CA SER A 10 10.05 -14.63 -3.61
C SER A 10 8.68 -15.12 -4.07
N ASN A 11 8.63 -15.88 -5.17
CA ASN A 11 7.38 -16.46 -5.67
C ASN A 11 6.86 -17.57 -4.75
N LEU A 12 7.76 -18.37 -4.17
CA LEU A 12 7.39 -19.39 -3.18
C LEU A 12 6.83 -18.75 -1.90
N ILE A 13 7.49 -17.73 -1.36
CA ILE A 13 7.02 -16.98 -0.17
C ILE A 13 5.63 -16.39 -0.45
N HIS A 14 5.44 -15.76 -1.62
CA HIS A 14 4.13 -15.22 -1.98
C HIS A 14 3.07 -16.31 -2.15
N HIS A 15 3.44 -17.48 -2.68
CA HIS A 15 2.53 -18.61 -2.78
C HIS A 15 2.13 -19.15 -1.40
N GLU A 16 3.05 -19.25 -0.46
CA GLU A 16 2.74 -19.73 0.89
C GLU A 16 1.70 -18.87 1.61
N LEU A 17 1.61 -17.58 1.27
CA LEU A 17 0.56 -16.67 1.77
C LEU A 17 -0.85 -17.11 1.32
N THR A 18 -0.98 -17.87 0.24
CA THR A 18 -2.28 -18.40 -0.21
C THR A 18 -2.82 -19.54 0.67
N HIS A 19 -1.95 -20.19 1.45
CA HIS A 19 -2.35 -21.21 2.43
C HIS A 19 -2.62 -20.63 3.82
N ARG A 20 -2.34 -19.35 4.04
CA ARG A 20 -2.59 -18.68 5.33
C ARG A 20 -4.06 -18.29 5.44
N THR A 21 -4.58 -18.34 6.66
CA THR A 21 -5.88 -17.76 6.97
C THR A 21 -5.85 -16.25 6.70
N PRO A 22 -6.88 -15.67 6.06
CA PRO A 22 -7.00 -14.22 5.95
C PRO A 22 -6.97 -13.57 7.33
N VAL A 23 -6.12 -12.56 7.51
CA VAL A 23 -5.96 -11.83 8.78
C VAL A 23 -6.13 -10.32 8.63
N TYR A 24 -6.30 -9.83 7.39
CA TYR A 24 -6.49 -8.42 7.11
C TYR A 24 -7.90 -8.17 6.58
N ASP A 25 -8.71 -7.48 7.38
CA ASP A 25 -9.98 -6.94 6.90
C ASP A 25 -9.73 -5.81 5.91
N CYS A 26 -10.57 -5.72 4.87
CA CYS A 26 -10.60 -4.54 4.03
C CYS A 26 -10.94 -3.32 4.88
N LEU A 27 -10.32 -2.19 4.56
CA LEU A 27 -10.54 -0.95 5.29
C LEU A 27 -11.98 -0.43 5.23
N ALA A 28 -12.80 -0.89 4.26
CA ALA A 28 -14.13 -0.33 4.03
C ALA A 28 -15.15 -1.30 3.43
N CYS A 29 -14.85 -2.60 3.36
CA CYS A 29 -15.79 -3.60 2.89
C CYS A 29 -15.62 -4.93 3.68
N PRO A 30 -16.56 -5.88 3.59
CA PRO A 30 -16.49 -7.10 4.41
C PRO A 30 -15.49 -8.15 3.89
N ARG A 31 -14.68 -7.83 2.87
CA ARG A 31 -13.69 -8.78 2.34
C ARG A 31 -12.46 -8.86 3.23
N THR A 32 -11.85 -10.04 3.26
CA THR A 32 -10.62 -10.30 4.00
C THR A 32 -9.49 -10.76 3.06
N PHE A 33 -8.26 -10.53 3.46
CA PHE A 33 -7.06 -10.79 2.68
C PHE A 33 -5.98 -11.48 3.52
N THR A 34 -5.15 -12.28 2.86
CA THR A 34 -4.01 -12.97 3.49
C THR A 34 -2.77 -12.08 3.62
N THR A 35 -2.70 -10.98 2.86
CA THR A 35 -1.61 -9.99 2.92
C THR A 35 -2.15 -8.58 3.00
N TYR A 36 -1.39 -7.68 3.60
CA TYR A 36 -1.77 -6.28 3.70
C TYR A 36 -1.67 -5.61 2.32
N SER A 37 -0.62 -5.91 1.54
CA SER A 37 -0.49 -5.40 0.18
C SER A 37 -1.66 -5.83 -0.70
N GLY A 38 -2.17 -7.06 -0.54
CA GLY A 38 -3.31 -7.59 -1.30
C GLY A 38 -4.58 -6.81 -1.03
N MET A 39 -4.83 -6.44 0.23
CA MET A 39 -5.93 -5.55 0.62
C MET A 39 -5.78 -4.15 0.00
N ILE A 40 -4.57 -3.58 0.00
CA ILE A 40 -4.32 -2.27 -0.61
C ILE A 40 -4.49 -2.32 -2.14
N ILE A 41 -4.06 -3.40 -2.80
CA ILE A 41 -4.28 -3.61 -4.25
C ILE A 41 -5.77 -3.62 -4.58
N HIS A 42 -6.59 -4.28 -3.76
CA HIS A 42 -8.04 -4.34 -3.94
C HIS A 42 -8.69 -2.95 -3.94
N LEU A 43 -8.22 -2.05 -3.07
CA LEU A 43 -8.65 -0.65 -3.04
C LEU A 43 -8.13 0.11 -4.27
N GLU A 44 -6.82 0.08 -4.51
CA GLU A 44 -6.17 0.81 -5.63
C GLU A 44 -6.67 0.38 -7.02
N SER A 45 -7.17 -0.85 -7.18
CA SER A 45 -7.69 -1.35 -8.46
C SER A 45 -9.16 -0.97 -8.71
N GLY A 46 -9.82 -0.30 -7.76
CA GLY A 46 -11.26 -0.03 -7.82
C GLY A 46 -12.13 -1.27 -7.70
N ALA A 47 -11.58 -2.39 -7.21
CA ALA A 47 -12.35 -3.62 -7.01
C ALA A 47 -13.20 -3.58 -5.72
N CYS A 48 -12.96 -2.58 -4.85
CA CYS A 48 -13.72 -2.39 -3.63
C CYS A 48 -15.06 -1.69 -3.89
N SER A 49 -16.12 -2.19 -3.26
CA SER A 49 -17.45 -1.59 -3.33
C SER A 49 -17.55 -0.23 -2.62
N SER A 50 -16.58 0.12 -1.76
CA SER A 50 -16.56 1.39 -1.03
C SER A 50 -16.16 2.59 -1.89
N ARG A 51 -15.69 2.36 -3.12
CA ARG A 51 -15.12 3.37 -4.04
C ARG A 51 -13.81 4.02 -3.57
N ILE A 52 -13.26 3.60 -2.43
CA ILE A 52 -11.90 4.00 -2.03
C ILE A 52 -10.94 3.54 -3.13
N ASP A 53 -10.13 4.48 -3.63
CA ASP A 53 -9.15 4.22 -4.68
C ASP A 53 -7.72 4.62 -4.27
N ALA A 54 -6.80 4.62 -5.24
CA ALA A 54 -5.40 4.98 -5.02
C ALA A 54 -5.21 6.43 -4.56
N TYR A 55 -6.07 7.35 -4.98
CA TYR A 55 -6.02 8.75 -4.59
C TYR A 55 -6.46 8.94 -3.14
N ASP A 56 -7.56 8.31 -2.73
CA ASP A 56 -8.02 8.36 -1.33
C ASP A 56 -6.95 7.85 -0.35
N LEU A 57 -6.28 6.76 -0.72
CA LEU A 57 -5.17 6.20 0.05
C LEU A 57 -3.95 7.13 0.08
N ALA A 58 -3.64 7.79 -1.03
CA ALA A 58 -2.55 8.76 -1.10
C ALA A 58 -2.84 9.99 -0.23
N VAL A 59 -4.05 10.53 -0.27
CA VAL A 59 -4.51 11.63 0.59
C VAL A 59 -4.41 11.22 2.06
N THR A 60 -4.94 10.05 2.41
CA THR A 60 -4.90 9.54 3.79
C THR A 60 -3.46 9.38 4.29
N THR A 61 -2.56 8.89 3.43
CA THR A 61 -1.12 8.78 3.72
C THR A 61 -0.48 10.17 3.88
N ALA A 62 -0.83 11.13 3.03
CA ALA A 62 -0.29 12.48 3.05
C ALA A 62 -0.63 13.25 4.33
N ILE A 63 -1.82 13.04 4.88
CA ILE A 63 -2.29 13.70 6.13
C ILE A 63 -1.88 12.94 7.41
N CYS A 64 -1.29 11.76 7.30
CA CYS A 64 -0.74 11.05 8.45
C CYS A 64 0.34 11.92 9.15
N PHE A 65 0.46 11.83 10.47
CA PHE A 65 1.46 12.59 11.25
C PHE A 65 2.90 12.42 10.72
N GLN A 66 3.24 11.23 10.21
CA GLN A 66 4.53 10.94 9.59
C GLN A 66 4.48 10.84 8.06
N GLY A 67 3.42 11.39 7.44
CA GLY A 67 3.12 11.28 6.01
C GLY A 67 4.30 11.65 5.11
N ALA A 68 5.06 12.69 5.47
CA ALA A 68 6.20 13.17 4.69
C ALA A 68 7.33 12.14 4.50
N LYS A 69 7.41 11.12 5.37
CA LYS A 69 8.41 10.06 5.22
C LYS A 69 8.10 9.12 4.05
N PHE A 70 6.84 9.04 3.64
CA PHE A 70 6.38 8.10 2.62
C PHE A 70 6.39 8.69 1.21
N PHE A 71 6.61 9.99 1.05
CA PHE A 71 6.69 10.64 -0.26
C PHE A 71 8.13 10.93 -0.65
N ILE A 72 8.44 10.80 -1.94
CA ILE A 72 9.77 11.13 -2.47
C ILE A 72 10.01 12.63 -2.39
N TYR A 73 9.03 13.42 -2.86
CA TYR A 73 9.07 14.87 -2.79
C TYR A 73 7.98 15.41 -1.90
N LYS A 74 8.33 16.38 -1.05
CA LYS A 74 7.38 17.11 -0.22
C LYS A 74 6.34 17.86 -1.07
N SER A 75 6.72 18.34 -2.26
CA SER A 75 5.81 18.98 -3.21
C SER A 75 4.62 18.10 -3.57
N ASP A 76 4.86 16.80 -3.79
CA ASP A 76 3.82 15.87 -4.22
C ASP A 76 2.84 15.61 -3.07
N GLN A 77 3.38 15.47 -1.85
CA GLN A 77 2.57 15.38 -0.64
C GLN A 77 1.67 16.63 -0.48
N GLU A 78 2.22 17.83 -0.65
CA GLU A 78 1.46 19.07 -0.49
C GLU A 78 0.42 19.26 -1.61
N ALA A 79 0.75 18.87 -2.84
CA ALA A 79 -0.20 18.89 -3.95
C ALA A 79 -1.40 17.97 -3.68
N ILE A 80 -1.14 16.74 -3.21
CA ILE A 80 -2.19 15.78 -2.84
C ILE A 80 -3.06 16.33 -1.69
N LYS A 81 -2.47 16.95 -0.67
CA LYS A 81 -3.23 17.60 0.41
C LYS A 81 -4.13 18.73 -0.09
N GLN A 82 -3.74 19.42 -1.17
CA GLN A 82 -4.50 20.51 -1.78
C GLN A 82 -5.58 20.02 -2.74
N GLY A 83 -5.78 18.71 -2.88
CA GLY A 83 -6.81 18.16 -3.77
C GLY A 83 -6.34 17.93 -5.21
N ILE A 84 -5.04 18.08 -5.49
CA ILE A 84 -4.49 17.85 -6.82
C ILE A 84 -4.33 16.35 -7.03
N ASP A 85 -5.19 15.78 -7.87
CA ASP A 85 -5.11 14.39 -8.31
C ASP A 85 -4.01 14.22 -9.38
N MET A 86 -2.77 14.41 -8.94
CA MET A 86 -1.57 14.17 -9.75
C MET A 86 -1.54 12.70 -10.24
N LEU A 87 -2.15 11.76 -9.50
CA LEU A 87 -2.19 10.35 -9.90
C LEU A 87 -2.99 10.13 -11.18
N ARG A 88 -4.14 10.82 -11.32
CA ARG A 88 -4.94 10.78 -12.55
C ARG A 88 -4.21 11.40 -13.73
N GLU A 89 -3.64 12.59 -13.55
CA GLU A 89 -2.90 13.28 -14.62
C GLU A 89 -1.72 12.44 -15.13
N LEU A 90 -0.99 11.80 -14.22
CA LEU A 90 0.15 10.95 -14.56
C LEU A 90 -0.27 9.65 -15.28
N ARG A 91 -1.39 9.05 -14.84
CA ARG A 91 -1.98 7.88 -15.49
C ARG A 91 -2.43 8.20 -16.91
N GLU A 92 -3.06 9.35 -17.12
CA GLU A 92 -3.48 9.83 -18.45
C GLU A 92 -2.27 10.09 -19.37
N GLN A 93 -1.14 10.51 -18.81
CA GLN A 93 0.13 10.69 -19.53
C GLN A 93 0.90 9.38 -19.74
N GLY A 94 0.40 8.23 -19.26
CA GLY A 94 1.09 6.94 -19.36
C GLY A 94 2.40 6.86 -18.57
N ARG A 95 2.62 7.77 -17.61
CA ARG A 95 3.84 7.85 -16.80
C ARG A 95 3.66 7.11 -15.49
N SER A 96 4.48 6.10 -15.25
CA SER A 96 4.64 5.52 -13.91
C SER A 96 5.56 6.44 -13.10
N THR A 97 4.99 7.44 -12.44
CA THR A 97 5.77 8.30 -11.54
C THR A 97 5.85 7.63 -10.19
N LEU A 98 7.08 7.42 -9.73
CA LEU A 98 7.35 7.03 -8.35
C LEU A 98 6.98 8.23 -7.48
N ILE A 99 6.01 8.07 -6.59
CA ILE A 99 5.61 9.09 -5.62
C ILE A 99 5.87 8.65 -4.19
N PHE A 100 5.87 7.34 -3.95
CA PHE A 100 6.07 6.76 -2.64
C PHE A 100 7.52 6.30 -2.45
N ARG A 101 7.94 6.27 -1.19
CA ARG A 101 9.18 5.62 -0.77
C ARG A 101 8.98 4.85 0.53
N CYS A 102 9.77 3.80 0.71
CA CYS A 102 9.90 3.16 2.01
C CYS A 102 10.62 4.11 2.98
N PRO A 103 10.08 4.39 4.18
CA PRO A 103 10.71 5.29 5.14
C PRO A 103 12.00 4.73 5.77
N THR A 104 12.32 3.46 5.52
CA THR A 104 13.45 2.74 6.13
C THR A 104 14.61 2.56 5.17
N CYS A 105 14.36 2.05 3.96
CA CYS A 105 15.41 1.77 2.95
C CYS A 105 15.42 2.77 1.78
N ASP A 106 14.51 3.76 1.75
CA ASP A 106 14.35 4.77 0.70
C ASP A 106 14.03 4.22 -0.71
N HIS A 107 13.74 2.92 -0.83
CA HIS A 107 13.29 2.33 -2.10
C HIS A 107 11.98 2.99 -2.55
N LYS A 108 11.88 3.28 -3.85
CA LYS A 108 10.83 4.11 -4.47
C LYS A 108 9.76 3.25 -5.15
N PHE A 109 8.51 3.70 -5.08
CA PHE A 109 7.36 2.96 -5.57
C PHE A 109 6.33 3.89 -6.22
N PRO A 110 5.62 3.43 -7.27
CA PRO A 110 4.53 4.19 -7.88
C PRO A 110 3.21 4.03 -7.13
N LYS A 111 3.07 2.96 -6.33
CA LYS A 111 1.85 2.60 -5.61
C LYS A 111 2.13 2.31 -4.15
N LEU A 112 1.14 2.55 -3.30
CA LEU A 112 1.23 2.26 -1.89
C LEU A 112 1.23 0.74 -1.67
N SER A 113 0.45 -0.01 -2.48
CA SER A 113 0.50 -1.48 -2.47
C SER A 113 1.89 -2.05 -2.74
N SER A 114 2.61 -1.50 -3.71
CA SER A 114 3.96 -1.95 -4.06
C SER A 114 4.95 -1.69 -2.92
N MET A 115 4.82 -0.57 -2.20
CA MET A 115 5.62 -0.29 -1.02
C MET A 115 5.34 -1.30 0.10
N PHE A 116 4.07 -1.61 0.38
CA PHE A 116 3.71 -2.60 1.39
C PHE A 116 4.15 -4.01 1.01
N MET A 117 4.03 -4.39 -0.26
CA MET A 117 4.53 -5.68 -0.76
C MET A 117 6.04 -5.81 -0.56
N HIS A 118 6.79 -4.72 -0.76
CA HIS A 118 8.22 -4.68 -0.45
C HIS A 118 8.49 -4.89 1.05
N VAL A 119 7.74 -4.22 1.93
CA VAL A 119 7.86 -4.38 3.39
C VAL A 119 7.45 -5.78 3.86
N GLU A 120 6.51 -6.43 3.19
CA GLU A 120 6.11 -7.83 3.46
C GLU A 120 7.13 -8.86 2.94
N SER A 121 8.14 -8.42 2.20
CA SER A 121 9.18 -9.29 1.66
C SER A 121 10.48 -9.21 2.47
N PRO A 122 11.35 -10.24 2.41
CA PRO A 122 12.68 -10.19 3.02
C PRO A 122 13.62 -9.10 2.44
N ALA A 123 13.18 -8.36 1.41
CA ALA A 123 13.98 -7.30 0.79
C ALA A 123 14.02 -6.00 1.62
N CYS A 124 13.18 -5.87 2.65
CA CYS A 124 13.16 -4.71 3.55
C CYS A 124 13.59 -5.12 4.96
N PRO A 125 14.44 -4.33 5.66
CA PRO A 125 14.73 -4.59 7.08
C PRO A 125 13.59 -4.18 8.03
N GLN A 126 12.53 -3.54 7.51
CA GLN A 126 11.36 -3.09 8.25
C GLN A 126 10.25 -4.13 8.17
N GLU A 127 9.51 -4.34 9.27
CA GLU A 127 8.27 -5.11 9.28
C GLU A 127 7.02 -4.22 9.25
N LEU A 128 5.89 -4.75 8.80
CA LEU A 128 4.63 -4.02 8.64
C LEU A 128 4.18 -3.29 9.92
N GLY A 129 4.22 -3.97 11.07
CA GLY A 129 3.67 -3.47 12.34
C GLY A 129 4.57 -2.49 13.10
N GLU A 130 5.76 -2.18 12.57
CA GLU A 130 6.78 -1.45 13.31
C GLU A 130 7.01 -0.03 12.77
N GLY A 131 7.64 0.81 13.59
CA GLY A 131 8.18 2.10 13.17
C GLY A 131 7.14 3.04 12.52
N ALA A 132 7.53 3.67 11.42
CA ALA A 132 6.64 4.55 10.66
C ALA A 132 5.56 3.74 9.91
N VAL A 133 5.90 2.56 9.40
CA VAL A 133 4.97 1.74 8.60
C VAL A 133 3.79 1.26 9.44
N GLY A 134 4.01 0.77 10.67
CA GLY A 134 2.93 0.34 11.57
C GLY A 134 2.03 1.50 11.98
N LYS A 135 2.59 2.71 12.15
CA LYS A 135 1.80 3.92 12.40
C LYS A 135 0.93 4.28 11.19
N LEU A 136 1.46 4.13 9.97
CA LEU A 136 0.68 4.33 8.75
C LEU A 136 -0.44 3.29 8.62
N GLN A 137 -0.18 2.00 8.89
CA GLN A 137 -1.23 0.96 8.88
C GLN A 137 -2.35 1.29 9.85
N THR A 138 -2.00 1.65 11.09
CA THR A 138 -2.96 2.03 12.12
C THR A 138 -3.77 3.26 11.71
N TRP A 139 -3.12 4.25 11.09
CA TRP A 139 -3.77 5.46 10.60
C TRP A 139 -4.77 5.14 9.49
N LEU A 140 -4.35 4.40 8.46
CA LEU A 140 -5.22 3.96 7.34
C LEU A 140 -6.44 3.20 7.85
N PHE A 141 -6.24 2.30 8.82
CA PHE A 141 -7.34 1.58 9.45
C PHE A 141 -8.32 2.53 10.13
N LYS A 142 -7.85 3.42 11.00
CA LYS A 142 -8.71 4.36 11.71
C LYS A 142 -9.43 5.36 10.79
N SER A 143 -8.81 5.74 9.68
CA SER A 143 -9.38 6.70 8.73
C SER A 143 -10.53 6.15 7.89
N HIS A 144 -10.60 4.82 7.71
CA HIS A 144 -11.54 4.20 6.77
C HIS A 144 -12.47 3.16 7.42
N PHE A 145 -12.03 2.48 8.49
CA PHE A 145 -12.76 1.37 9.11
C PHE A 145 -13.91 1.81 10.05
N GLN A 146 -14.32 3.09 10.05
CA GLN A 146 -15.36 3.61 10.94
C GLN A 146 -16.34 4.61 10.30
N ASN A 147 -16.53 4.57 8.99
CA ASN A 147 -17.62 5.29 8.31
C ASN A 147 -18.65 4.32 7.72
#